data_AF-A0A427K6P3-F1
#
_entry.id   AF-A0A427K6P3-F1
#
_cell.length_a   1.000
_cell.length_b   1.000
_cell.length_c   1.000
_cell.angle_alpha   90.00
_cell.angle_beta   90.00
_cell.angle_gamma   90.00
#
_symmetry.space_group_name_H-M   'P 1'
#
loop_
_entity.id
_entity.type
_entity.pdbx_description
1 polymer ?
#
loop_
_entity_poly.entity_id
_entity_poly.type
_entity_poly.pdbx_seq_one_letter_code
_entity_poly.pdbx_strand_id
1 'polypeptide(L)'
;MNNYFYSKKTNGFYPEIMKADYESSPDGWPDDAVVVSEESYNKLYEGQAHGKIITADNDGNPILIDPPGPTTGQLIALAEEQRGNLLAEATIAIAPLQDAVELDEATDEEKVQLAAWKKYRILLNRLNVNTAPDIIWPEKP
;
A
#
# COMPACT_ATOMS: atom_id res chain seq x y z
N MET A 1 -33.56 -15.47 -14.29
CA MET A 1 -32.45 -14.64 -14.79
C MET A 1 -32.61 -13.31 -14.10
N ASN A 2 -31.72 -13.02 -13.15
CA ASN A 2 -31.69 -11.71 -12.52
C ASN A 2 -30.78 -10.83 -13.36
N ASN A 3 -31.30 -9.74 -13.92
CA ASN A 3 -30.41 -8.75 -14.51
C ASN A 3 -29.93 -7.81 -13.40
N TYR A 4 -28.65 -7.48 -13.48
CA TYR A 4 -28.05 -6.43 -12.71
C TYR A 4 -27.82 -5.26 -13.64
N PHE A 5 -27.79 -4.06 -13.07
CA PHE A 5 -27.36 -2.88 -13.78
C PHE A 5 -26.20 -2.27 -13.02
N TYR A 6 -25.34 -1.53 -13.71
CA TYR A 6 -24.21 -0.86 -13.09
C TYR A 6 -24.19 0.60 -13.51
N SER A 7 -24.02 1.50 -12.55
CA SER A 7 -23.88 2.94 -12.80
C SER A 7 -22.44 3.36 -12.56
N LYS A 8 -21.86 4.01 -13.57
CA LYS A 8 -20.52 4.61 -13.49
C LYS A 8 -20.51 5.79 -12.51
N LYS A 9 -21.59 6.57 -12.45
CA LYS A 9 -21.73 7.74 -11.57
C LYS A 9 -21.68 7.37 -10.08
N THR A 10 -22.31 6.27 -9.71
CA THR A 10 -22.34 5.82 -8.30
C THR A 10 -21.33 4.72 -8.00
N ASN A 11 -20.65 4.19 -9.04
CA ASN A 11 -19.79 3.01 -8.96
C ASN A 11 -20.48 1.83 -8.27
N GLY A 12 -21.77 1.63 -8.57
CA GLY A 12 -22.66 0.72 -7.84
C GLY A 12 -23.49 -0.17 -8.74
N PHE A 13 -23.85 -1.35 -8.22
CA PHE A 13 -24.78 -2.28 -8.87
C PHE A 13 -26.20 -2.09 -8.37
N TYR A 14 -27.16 -2.20 -9.29
CA TYR A 14 -28.59 -2.03 -9.09
C TYR A 14 -29.30 -3.28 -9.58
N PRO A 15 -29.81 -4.14 -8.67
CA PRO A 15 -30.60 -5.30 -9.04
C PRO A 15 -31.89 -4.87 -9.74
N GLU A 16 -32.22 -5.46 -10.89
CA GLU A 16 -33.45 -5.14 -11.63
C GLU A 16 -34.71 -5.34 -10.78
N ILE A 17 -34.69 -6.32 -9.88
CA ILE A 17 -35.80 -6.63 -8.97
C ILE A 17 -36.16 -5.45 -8.03
N MET A 18 -35.22 -4.53 -7.78
CA MET A 18 -35.43 -3.34 -6.95
C MET A 18 -35.74 -2.08 -7.78
N LYS A 19 -35.91 -2.20 -9.10
CA LYS A 19 -36.07 -1.04 -9.99
C LYS A 19 -37.22 -0.13 -9.60
N ALA A 20 -38.39 -0.69 -9.30
CA ALA A 20 -39.57 0.09 -8.90
C ALA A 20 -39.35 0.88 -7.60
N ASP A 21 -38.58 0.32 -6.66
CA ASP A 21 -38.25 0.99 -5.40
C ASP A 21 -37.30 2.17 -5.64
N TYR A 22 -36.28 1.99 -6.49
CA TYR A 22 -35.37 3.08 -6.86
C TYR A 22 -36.09 4.19 -7.62
N GLU A 23 -36.94 3.86 -8.59
CA GLU A 23 -37.74 4.83 -9.35
C GLU A 23 -38.71 5.63 -8.45
N SER A 24 -39.14 5.03 -7.32
CA SER A 24 -39.99 5.69 -6.33
C SER A 24 -39.19 6.48 -5.27
N SER A 25 -37.87 6.35 -5.26
CA SER A 25 -36.98 7.06 -4.34
C SER A 25 -36.65 8.48 -4.84
N PRO A 26 -36.24 9.40 -3.95
CA PRO A 26 -35.82 10.75 -4.36
C PRO A 26 -34.67 10.77 -5.36
N ASP A 27 -33.78 9.76 -5.31
CA ASP A 27 -32.58 9.67 -6.16
C ASP A 27 -32.88 9.00 -7.52
N GLY A 28 -34.02 8.30 -7.63
CA GLY A 28 -34.45 7.65 -8.86
C GLY A 28 -33.58 6.44 -9.29
N TRP A 29 -33.88 5.93 -10.49
CA TRP A 29 -33.02 4.95 -11.17
C TRP A 29 -31.89 5.68 -11.92
N PRO A 30 -30.63 5.21 -11.88
CA PRO A 30 -29.54 5.89 -12.57
C PRO A 30 -29.75 5.94 -14.09
N ASP A 31 -29.59 7.13 -14.67
CA ASP A 31 -29.71 7.38 -16.11
C ASP A 31 -28.55 6.78 -16.92
N ASP A 32 -27.42 6.49 -16.28
CA ASP A 32 -26.22 5.88 -16.86
C ASP A 32 -26.12 4.36 -16.59
N ALA A 33 -27.19 3.75 -16.07
CA ALA A 33 -27.22 2.34 -15.75
C ALA A 33 -27.08 1.46 -17.01
N VAL A 34 -26.00 0.69 -17.08
CA VAL A 34 -25.78 -0.32 -18.14
C VAL A 34 -26.15 -1.72 -17.66
N VAL A 35 -26.70 -2.55 -18.54
CA VAL A 35 -27.08 -3.94 -18.22
C VAL A 35 -25.83 -4.79 -17.97
N VAL A 36 -25.86 -5.57 -16.90
CA VAL A 36 -24.83 -6.55 -16.52
C VAL A 36 -25.51 -7.91 -16.34
N SER A 37 -25.04 -8.91 -17.08
CA SER A 37 -25.55 -10.28 -16.92
C SER A 37 -25.17 -10.84 -15.55
N GLU A 38 -26.00 -11.75 -15.02
CA GLU A 38 -25.73 -12.46 -13.76
C GLU A 38 -24.35 -13.13 -13.75
N GLU A 39 -23.94 -13.73 -14.87
CA GLU A 39 -22.61 -14.32 -15.03
C GLU A 39 -21.48 -13.27 -14.91
N SER A 40 -21.64 -12.11 -15.56
CA SER A 40 -20.66 -11.03 -15.47
C SER A 40 -20.59 -10.46 -14.07
N TYR A 41 -21.75 -10.22 -13.44
CA TYR A 41 -21.86 -9.79 -12.05
C TYR A 41 -21.12 -10.74 -11.10
N ASN A 42 -21.33 -12.04 -11.23
CA ASN A 42 -20.65 -13.06 -10.41
C ASN A 42 -19.13 -13.05 -10.64
N LYS A 43 -18.66 -12.93 -11.89
CA LYS A 43 -17.22 -12.81 -12.20
C LYS A 43 -16.59 -11.56 -11.58
N LEU A 44 -17.30 -10.44 -11.62
CA LEU A 44 -16.85 -9.18 -11.02
C LEU A 44 -16.76 -9.30 -9.49
N TYR A 45 -17.77 -9.88 -8.85
CA TYR A 45 -17.78 -10.14 -7.41
C TYR A 45 -16.69 -11.13 -6.98
N GLU A 46 -16.46 -12.18 -7.76
CA GLU A 46 -15.36 -13.13 -7.52
C GLU A 46 -14.01 -12.43 -7.65
N GLY A 47 -13.79 -11.61 -8.68
CA GLY A 47 -12.57 -10.82 -8.82
C GLY A 47 -12.35 -9.86 -7.66
N GLN A 48 -13.41 -9.21 -7.18
CA GLN A 48 -13.37 -8.34 -6.01
C GLN A 48 -13.01 -9.12 -4.73
N ALA A 49 -13.56 -10.32 -4.55
CA ALA A 49 -13.20 -11.21 -3.44
C ALA A 49 -11.72 -11.63 -3.47
N HIS A 50 -11.08 -11.59 -4.64
CA HIS A 50 -9.64 -11.81 -4.84
C HIS A 50 -8.81 -10.51 -4.87
N GLY A 51 -9.35 -9.39 -4.39
CA GLY A 51 -8.62 -8.15 -4.16
C GLY A 51 -8.52 -7.20 -5.35
N LYS A 52 -9.21 -7.49 -6.47
CA LYS A 52 -9.36 -6.53 -7.57
C LYS A 52 -10.41 -5.47 -7.23
N ILE A 53 -10.38 -4.36 -7.95
CA ILE A 53 -11.37 -3.29 -7.82
C ILE A 53 -12.29 -3.32 -9.03
N ILE A 54 -13.59 -3.23 -8.78
CA ILE A 54 -14.59 -3.00 -9.83
C ILE A 54 -14.65 -1.50 -10.09
N THR A 55 -14.48 -1.10 -11.34
CA THR A 55 -14.60 0.29 -11.81
C THR A 55 -15.26 0.32 -13.18
N ALA A 56 -15.63 1.51 -13.66
CA ALA A 56 -16.24 1.67 -14.97
C ALA A 56 -15.18 1.91 -16.05
N ASP A 57 -15.33 1.30 -17.21
CA ASP A 57 -14.57 1.67 -18.41
C ASP A 57 -15.09 3.00 -19.02
N ASN A 58 -14.62 3.33 -20.23
CA ASN A 58 -15.06 4.54 -20.93
C ASN A 58 -16.52 4.49 -21.36
N ASP A 59 -17.06 3.29 -21.60
CA ASP A 59 -18.42 3.03 -22.06
C ASP A 59 -19.41 2.86 -20.88
N GLY A 60 -18.92 2.85 -19.64
CA GLY A 60 -19.72 2.71 -18.43
C GLY A 60 -19.88 1.27 -17.96
N ASN A 61 -19.25 0.29 -18.61
CA ASN A 61 -19.32 -1.10 -18.19
C ASN A 61 -18.39 -1.35 -17.01
N PRO A 62 -18.81 -2.19 -16.04
CA PRO A 62 -17.94 -2.56 -14.94
C PRO A 62 -16.84 -3.50 -15.44
N ILE A 63 -15.61 -3.16 -15.09
CA ILE A 63 -14.39 -3.92 -15.36
C ILE A 63 -13.64 -4.17 -14.06
N LEU A 64 -12.85 -5.24 -14.02
CA LEU A 64 -11.92 -5.52 -12.93
C LEU A 64 -10.56 -4.92 -13.27
N ILE A 65 -10.04 -4.10 -12.37
CA ILE A 65 -8.67 -3.62 -12.41
C ILE A 65 -7.92 -4.11 -11.18
N ASP A 66 -6.61 -4.23 -11.28
CA ASP A 66 -5.79 -4.34 -10.09
C ASP A 66 -5.88 -3.04 -9.28
N PRO A 67 -5.88 -3.12 -7.94
CA PRO A 67 -5.84 -1.93 -7.12
C PRO A 67 -4.63 -1.07 -7.52
N PRO A 68 -4.76 0.26 -7.54
CA PRO A 68 -3.61 1.10 -7.83
C PRO A 68 -2.50 0.76 -6.84
N GLY A 69 -1.28 0.62 -7.36
CA GLY A 69 -0.11 0.45 -6.51
C GLY A 69 0.05 1.65 -5.56
N PRO A 70 0.93 1.54 -4.55
CA PRO A 70 1.21 2.65 -3.65
C PRO A 70 1.63 3.90 -4.43
N THR A 71 1.09 5.04 -4.03
CA THR A 71 1.52 6.35 -4.56
C THR A 71 2.97 6.62 -4.18
N THR A 72 3.64 7.52 -4.92
CA THR A 72 5.00 7.98 -4.58
C THR A 72 5.10 8.46 -3.13
N GLY A 73 4.10 9.21 -2.65
CA GLY A 73 4.06 9.67 -1.25
C GLY A 73 3.98 8.52 -0.24
N GLN A 74 3.21 7.47 -0.53
CA GLN A 74 3.15 6.28 0.31
C GLN A 74 4.46 5.50 0.32
N LEU A 75 5.13 5.38 -0.83
CA LEU A 75 6.45 4.73 -0.92
C LEU A 75 7.52 5.49 -0.14
N ILE A 76 7.52 6.83 -0.20
CA ILE A 76 8.43 7.68 0.57
C ILE A 76 8.14 7.53 2.08
N ALA A 77 6.88 7.53 2.49
CA ALA A 77 6.51 7.34 3.90
C ALA A 77 6.96 5.98 4.44
N LEU A 78 6.79 4.91 3.66
CA LEU A 78 7.26 3.57 4.02
C LEU A 78 8.80 3.52 4.12
N ALA A 79 9.50 4.19 3.20
CA ALA A 79 10.95 4.29 3.26
C ALA A 79 11.44 5.09 4.49
N GLU A 80 10.73 6.16 4.87
CA GLU A 80 11.03 6.90 6.11
C GLU A 80 10.87 6.03 7.35
N GLU A 81 9.77 5.27 7.43
CA GLU A 81 9.52 4.33 8.52
C GLU A 81 10.62 3.27 8.60
N GLN A 82 10.98 2.66 7.47
CA GLN A 82 12.05 1.68 7.39
C GLN A 82 13.39 2.28 7.86
N ARG A 83 13.74 3.49 7.39
CA ARG A 83 14.94 4.20 7.83
C ARG A 83 14.93 4.43 9.34
N GLY A 84 13.79 4.85 9.90
CA GLY A 84 13.62 5.02 11.35
C GLY A 84 13.85 3.73 12.13
N ASN A 85 13.28 2.61 11.68
CA ASN A 85 13.47 1.30 12.31
C ASN A 85 14.94 0.85 12.29
N LEU A 86 15.63 1.01 11.15
CA LEU A 86 17.04 0.66 11.01
C LEU A 86 17.95 1.56 11.86
N LEU A 87 17.61 2.84 12.02
CA LEU A 87 18.32 3.76 12.92
C LEU A 87 18.14 3.38 14.39
N ALA A 88 16.93 2.95 14.78
CA ALA A 88 16.65 2.46 16.12
C ALA A 88 17.43 1.18 16.43
N GLU A 89 17.43 0.23 15.49
CA GLU A 89 18.20 -1.00 15.59
C GLU A 89 19.72 -0.72 15.74
N ALA A 90 20.27 0.15 14.90
CA ALA A 90 21.67 0.54 15.00
C ALA A 90 21.98 1.20 16.35
N THR A 91 21.05 1.98 16.91
CA THR A 91 21.22 2.60 18.23
C THR A 91 21.24 1.57 19.34
N ILE A 92 20.37 0.56 19.28
CA ILE A 92 20.35 -0.57 20.23
C ILE A 92 21.66 -1.36 20.16
N ALA A 93 22.18 -1.64 18.96
CA ALA A 93 23.43 -2.38 18.77
C ALA A 93 24.67 -1.59 19.24
N ILE A 94 24.66 -0.26 19.06
CA ILE A 94 25.76 0.62 19.47
C ILE A 94 25.88 0.72 20.99
N ALA A 95 24.77 0.72 21.73
CA ALA A 95 24.77 0.99 23.17
C ALA A 95 25.77 0.13 23.98
N PRO A 96 25.71 -1.22 23.96
CA PRO A 96 26.64 -2.03 24.75
C PRO A 96 28.10 -1.91 24.29
N LEU A 97 28.32 -1.75 22.98
CA LEU A 97 29.66 -1.57 22.42
C LEU A 97 30.27 -0.23 22.84
N GLN A 98 29.44 0.80 22.94
CA GLN A 98 29.83 2.11 23.42
C GLN A 98 30.17 2.05 24.92
N ASP A 99 29.35 1.38 25.73
CA ASP A 99 29.60 1.19 27.17
C ASP A 99 30.94 0.46 27.40
N ALA A 100 31.21 -0.62 26.66
CA ALA A 100 32.47 -1.36 26.77
C ALA A 100 33.69 -0.47 26.42
N VAL A 101 33.58 0.41 25.43
CA VAL A 101 34.65 1.35 25.08
C VAL A 101 34.81 2.42 26.15
N GLU A 102 33.72 2.94 26.72
CA GLU A 102 33.76 3.96 27.77
C GLU A 102 34.33 3.46 29.10
N LEU A 103 34.17 2.16 29.38
CA LEU A 103 34.72 1.50 30.56
C LEU A 103 36.12 0.92 30.35
N ASP A 104 36.73 1.15 29.17
CA ASP A 104 38.01 0.55 28.76
C ASP A 104 38.02 -1.00 28.78
N GLU A 105 36.85 -1.63 28.68
CA GLU A 105 36.66 -3.10 28.67
C GLU A 105 36.52 -3.70 27.26
N ALA A 106 36.36 -2.86 26.23
CA ALA A 106 36.10 -3.31 24.87
C ALA A 106 37.27 -4.07 24.22
N THR A 107 36.95 -5.20 23.60
CA THR A 107 37.88 -5.94 22.73
C THR A 107 38.17 -5.17 21.43
N ASP A 108 39.21 -5.59 20.70
CA ASP A 108 39.52 -5.00 19.40
C ASP A 108 38.40 -5.28 18.38
N GLU A 109 37.76 -6.44 18.45
CA GLU A 109 36.60 -6.79 17.63
C GLU A 109 35.40 -5.88 17.94
N GLU A 110 35.10 -5.62 19.22
CA GLU A 110 34.01 -4.73 19.63
C GLU A 110 34.24 -3.29 19.16
N LYS A 111 35.48 -2.81 19.17
CA LYS A 111 35.84 -1.48 18.63
C LYS A 111 35.61 -1.41 17.12
N VAL A 112 35.97 -2.46 16.38
CA VAL A 112 35.70 -2.56 14.93
C VAL A 112 34.19 -2.58 14.66
N GLN A 113 33.44 -3.39 15.41
CA GLN A 113 31.99 -3.50 15.31
C GLN A 113 31.32 -2.14 15.61
N LEU A 114 31.76 -1.43 16.65
CA LEU A 114 31.25 -0.11 17.02
C LEU A 114 31.45 0.90 15.89
N ALA A 115 32.64 0.92 15.28
CA ALA A 115 32.95 1.80 14.16
C ALA A 115 32.06 1.49 12.94
N ALA A 116 31.86 0.21 12.62
CA ALA A 116 31.00 -0.23 11.54
C ALA A 116 29.54 0.19 11.75
N TRP A 117 29.00 -0.02 12.95
CA TRP A 117 27.63 0.40 13.31
C TRP A 117 27.44 1.91 13.28
N LYS A 118 28.41 2.69 13.79
CA LYS A 118 28.37 4.15 13.70
C LYS A 118 28.38 4.62 12.24
N LYS A 119 29.21 4.02 11.38
CA LYS A 119 29.23 4.32 9.93
C LYS A 119 27.89 3.99 9.28
N TYR A 120 27.33 2.80 9.57
CA TYR A 120 26.01 2.38 9.09
C TYR A 120 24.92 3.39 9.48
N ARG A 121 24.85 3.80 10.75
CA ARG A 121 23.88 4.80 11.25
C ARG A 121 24.04 6.16 10.57
N ILE A 122 25.26 6.57 10.24
CA ILE A 122 25.52 7.81 9.47
C ILE A 122 25.02 7.69 8.03
N LEU A 123 25.29 6.54 7.37
CA LEU A 123 24.82 6.29 6.01
C LEU A 123 23.29 6.29 5.94
N LEU A 124 22.62 5.63 6.89
CA LEU A 124 21.17 5.67 7.01
C LEU A 124 20.63 7.09 7.16
N ASN A 125 21.18 7.89 8.08
CA ASN A 125 20.74 9.28 8.28
C ASN A 125 20.86 10.16 7.04
N ARG A 126 21.84 9.87 6.16
CA ARG A 126 22.09 10.63 4.92
C ARG A 126 21.30 10.11 3.72
N LEU A 127 20.59 8.99 3.88
CA LEU A 127 19.87 8.33 2.79
C LEU A 127 18.72 9.20 2.30
N ASN A 128 18.65 9.39 0.97
CA ASN A 128 17.58 10.14 0.33
C ASN A 128 16.39 9.22 -0.01
N VAL A 129 15.42 9.18 0.88
CA VAL A 129 14.20 8.36 0.73
C VAL A 129 13.26 8.81 -0.39
N ASN A 130 13.44 10.02 -0.95
CA ASN A 130 12.62 10.52 -2.05
C ASN A 130 12.85 9.77 -3.37
N THR A 131 13.82 8.86 -3.39
CA THR A 131 14.11 7.97 -4.53
C THR A 131 13.34 6.66 -4.48
N ALA A 132 12.42 6.47 -3.51
CA ALA A 132 11.59 5.28 -3.40
C ALA A 132 10.82 4.98 -4.70
N PRO A 133 10.75 3.70 -5.14
CA PRO A 133 11.22 2.51 -4.44
C PRO A 133 12.70 2.18 -4.67
N ASP A 134 13.41 2.91 -5.53
CA ASP A 134 14.77 2.63 -6.00
C ASP A 134 15.86 3.10 -5.02
N ILE A 135 15.71 2.75 -3.75
CA ILE A 135 16.64 3.11 -2.66
C ILE A 135 17.68 2.00 -2.49
N ILE A 136 18.96 2.38 -2.53
CA ILE A 136 20.07 1.49 -2.17
C ILE A 136 20.31 1.62 -0.66
N TRP A 137 19.82 0.65 0.10
CA TRP A 137 20.03 0.59 1.55
C TRP A 137 21.47 0.20 1.87
N PRO A 138 22.13 0.85 2.84
CA PRO A 138 23.45 0.41 3.29
C PRO A 138 23.36 -1.00 3.89
N GLU A 139 24.44 -1.79 3.75
CA GLU A 139 24.50 -3.11 4.34
C GLU A 139 24.73 -3.02 5.86
N LYS A 140 24.03 -3.89 6.58
CA LYS A 140 24.15 -4.01 8.03
C LYS A 140 25.50 -4.65 8.40
N PRO A 141 26.23 -4.13 9.42
CA PRO A 141 27.45 -4.72 9.94
C PRO A 141 27.28 -6.08 10.64
#